data_AF-A0A3M1DI32-F1
#
_entry.id   AF-A0A3M1DI32-F1
#
_cell.length_a   1.000
_cell.length_b   1.000
_cell.length_c   1.000
_cell.angle_alpha   90.00
_cell.angle_beta   90.00
_cell.angle_gamma   90.00
#
_symmetry.space_group_name_H-M   'P 1'
#
loop_
_entity.id
_entity.type
_entity.pdbx_description
1 polymer ?
#
loop_
_entity_poly.entity_id
_entity_poly.type
_entity_poly.pdbx_seq_one_letter_code
_entity_poly.pdbx_strand_id
1 'polypeptide(L)'
;MASLRFLITFYTHPLVVGILAFTFLLACTLLVLYASSQRAILKRKTLLGLVSLSTFLWLFFILSILLCTYYEHEYLEYPLRIVKLIASISALAALTISLILAALVNRRTKQYFLRNAPLCSFTKRERALLAKICATRNLPPVTFKKIRKEFPNAYSLSGKQDIIFFTKGLLDNLGPRELEAVILHEYAHLANKDSTTRIYLAIMAKIIFFDPVLRYVHRTIGREMEFMADDYAVAKLHQKKALLSALRNINDYHLAHESFLPSLYSLKPEQVFLDERIARLANY
;
A
#
# COMPACT_ATOMS: atom_id res chain seq x y z
N MET A 1 25.19 -33.88 -3.54
CA MET A 1 25.33 -33.73 -5.01
C MET A 1 24.07 -34.12 -5.78
N ALA A 2 23.30 -35.12 -5.32
CA ALA A 2 22.03 -35.50 -5.93
C ALA A 2 20.98 -34.36 -5.89
N SER A 3 20.81 -33.69 -4.75
CA SER A 3 19.91 -32.54 -4.58
C SER A 3 20.14 -31.39 -5.57
N LEU A 4 21.39 -30.98 -5.80
CA LEU A 4 21.71 -29.92 -6.77
C LEU A 4 21.38 -30.34 -8.21
N ARG A 5 21.70 -31.59 -8.58
CA ARG A 5 21.36 -32.14 -9.91
C ARG A 5 19.86 -32.22 -10.12
N PHE A 6 19.11 -32.58 -9.09
CA PHE A 6 17.65 -32.57 -9.14
C PHE A 6 17.11 -31.15 -9.36
N LEU A 7 17.56 -30.17 -8.58
CA LEU A 7 17.14 -28.77 -8.76
C LEU A 7 17.45 -28.25 -10.16
N ILE A 8 18.64 -28.52 -10.70
CA ILE A 8 18.99 -28.15 -12.08
C ILE A 8 18.02 -28.80 -13.08
N THR A 9 17.74 -30.10 -12.92
CA THR A 9 16.83 -30.82 -13.83
C THR A 9 15.39 -30.29 -13.72
N PHE A 10 14.95 -29.96 -12.51
CA PHE A 10 13.64 -29.37 -12.25
C PHE A 10 13.50 -28.01 -12.94
N TYR A 11 14.45 -27.09 -12.74
CA TYR A 11 14.39 -25.74 -13.29
C TYR A 11 14.65 -25.67 -14.80
N THR A 12 15.25 -26.70 -15.39
CA THR A 12 15.42 -26.83 -16.85
C THR A 12 14.25 -27.56 -17.52
N HIS A 13 13.33 -28.14 -16.75
CA HIS A 13 12.19 -28.87 -17.31
C HIS A 13 11.24 -27.92 -18.06
N PRO A 14 10.74 -28.29 -19.28
CA PRO A 14 9.96 -27.40 -20.13
C PRO A 14 8.73 -26.76 -19.47
N LEU A 15 8.05 -27.49 -18.57
CA LEU A 15 6.91 -26.94 -17.83
C LEU A 15 7.32 -25.82 -16.86
N VAL A 16 8.42 -25.99 -16.14
CA VAL A 16 8.90 -24.98 -15.18
C VAL A 16 9.39 -23.76 -15.94
N VAL A 17 10.16 -23.97 -17.01
CA VAL A 17 10.58 -22.91 -17.94
C VAL A 17 9.35 -22.18 -18.51
N GLY A 18 8.30 -22.89 -18.90
CA GLY A 18 7.05 -22.30 -19.39
C GLY A 18 6.35 -21.41 -18.36
N ILE A 19 6.26 -21.85 -17.10
CA ILE A 19 5.70 -21.04 -16.00
C ILE A 19 6.53 -19.77 -15.78
N LEU A 20 7.87 -19.89 -15.75
CA LEU A 20 8.77 -18.75 -15.56
C LEU A 20 8.73 -17.79 -16.76
N ALA A 21 8.69 -18.30 -17.99
CA ALA A 21 8.57 -17.48 -19.19
C ALA A 21 7.22 -16.75 -19.24
N PHE A 22 6.12 -17.43 -18.90
CA PHE A 22 4.80 -16.80 -18.83
C PHE A 22 4.75 -15.69 -17.79
N THR A 23 5.28 -15.93 -16.58
CA THR A 23 5.33 -14.89 -15.54
C THR A 23 6.21 -13.72 -15.98
N PHE A 24 7.36 -13.97 -16.59
CA PHE A 24 8.21 -12.90 -17.13
C PHE A 24 7.50 -12.07 -18.23
N LEU A 25 6.89 -12.73 -19.22
CA LEU A 25 6.14 -12.05 -20.28
C LEU A 25 4.98 -11.21 -19.72
N LEU A 26 4.28 -11.73 -18.72
CA LEU A 26 3.22 -11.00 -18.03
C LEU A 26 3.78 -9.78 -17.29
N ALA A 27 4.93 -9.91 -16.62
CA ALA A 27 5.60 -8.77 -15.98
C ALA A 27 5.98 -7.68 -16.99
N CYS A 28 6.60 -8.05 -18.12
CA CYS A 28 6.94 -7.13 -19.20
C CYS A 28 5.69 -6.42 -19.74
N THR A 29 4.61 -7.17 -19.97
CA THR A 29 3.33 -6.61 -20.45
C THR A 29 2.79 -5.58 -19.46
N LEU A 30 2.80 -5.88 -18.16
CA LEU A 30 2.35 -4.95 -17.12
C LEU A 30 3.22 -3.69 -17.04
N LEU A 31 4.55 -3.82 -17.22
CA LEU A 31 5.47 -2.68 -17.26
C LEU A 31 5.23 -1.78 -18.48
N VAL A 32 5.00 -2.36 -19.66
CA VAL A 32 4.66 -1.61 -20.87
C VAL A 32 3.31 -0.89 -20.70
N LEU A 33 2.31 -1.56 -20.12
CA LEU A 33 1.02 -0.93 -19.80
C LEU A 33 1.17 0.21 -18.79
N TYR A 34 2.03 0.04 -17.79
CA TYR A 34 2.34 1.10 -16.83
C TYR A 34 2.99 2.31 -17.52
N ALA A 35 3.98 2.08 -18.38
CA ALA A 35 4.70 3.15 -19.08
C ALA A 35 3.83 3.88 -20.12
N SER A 36 2.94 3.16 -20.80
CA SER A 36 2.05 3.72 -21.83
C SER A 36 0.77 4.36 -21.27
N SER A 37 0.35 3.98 -20.07
CA SER A 37 -0.89 4.50 -19.49
C SER A 37 -0.72 5.90 -18.91
N GLN A 38 -1.52 6.85 -19.38
CA GLN A 38 -1.69 8.16 -18.73
C GLN A 38 -2.72 8.14 -17.59
N ARG A 39 -3.54 7.07 -17.49
CA ARG A 39 -4.62 6.97 -16.49
C ARG A 39 -4.06 6.45 -15.17
N ALA A 40 -4.17 7.24 -14.11
CA ALA A 40 -3.68 6.88 -12.77
C ALA A 40 -4.31 5.57 -12.23
N ILE A 41 -5.59 5.33 -12.49
CA ILE A 41 -6.28 4.08 -12.10
C ILE A 41 -5.62 2.86 -12.75
N LEU A 42 -5.25 2.94 -14.03
CA LEU A 42 -4.63 1.85 -14.75
C LEU A 42 -3.17 1.65 -14.32
N LYS A 43 -2.43 2.74 -14.07
CA LYS A 43 -1.09 2.67 -13.44
C LYS A 43 -1.14 1.95 -12.09
N ARG A 44 -2.12 2.29 -11.24
CA ARG A 44 -2.29 1.61 -9.94
C ARG A 44 -2.57 0.12 -10.10
N LYS A 45 -3.49 -0.26 -10.99
CA LYS A 45 -3.85 -1.68 -11.22
C LYS A 45 -2.66 -2.48 -11.76
N THR A 46 -1.91 -1.92 -12.71
CA THR A 46 -0.72 -2.57 -13.28
C THR A 46 0.39 -2.77 -12.25
N LEU A 47 0.66 -1.75 -11.44
CA LEU A 47 1.63 -1.83 -10.34
C LEU A 47 1.21 -2.89 -9.29
N LEU A 48 -0.08 -2.99 -8.95
CA LEU A 48 -0.57 -4.06 -8.07
C LEU A 48 -0.41 -5.46 -8.69
N GLY A 49 -0.64 -5.59 -10.00
CA GLY A 49 -0.37 -6.82 -10.73
C GLY A 49 1.08 -7.28 -10.62
N LEU A 50 2.04 -6.34 -10.75
CA LEU A 50 3.47 -6.63 -10.58
C LEU A 50 3.81 -7.15 -9.18
N VAL A 51 3.18 -6.60 -8.14
CA VAL A 51 3.40 -7.07 -6.75
C VAL A 51 2.84 -8.47 -6.54
N SER A 52 1.63 -8.74 -7.04
CA SER A 52 1.04 -10.08 -6.97
C SER A 52 1.89 -11.10 -7.71
N LEU A 53 2.43 -10.75 -8.87
CA LEU A 53 3.30 -11.60 -9.66
C LEU A 53 4.64 -11.88 -8.98
N SER A 54 5.27 -10.85 -8.39
CA SER A 54 6.49 -11.04 -7.59
C SER A 54 6.22 -11.94 -6.38
N THR A 55 5.14 -11.69 -5.64
CA THR A 55 4.76 -12.50 -4.46
C THR A 55 4.55 -13.97 -4.86
N PHE A 56 3.84 -14.20 -5.97
CA PHE A 56 3.67 -15.54 -6.54
C PHE A 56 5.01 -16.20 -6.86
N LEU A 57 5.90 -15.49 -7.55
CA LEU A 57 7.20 -16.03 -7.98
C LEU A 57 8.06 -16.46 -6.80
N TRP A 58 8.16 -15.63 -5.76
CA TRP A 58 8.92 -15.97 -4.55
C TRP A 58 8.34 -17.16 -3.80
N LEU A 59 7.00 -17.24 -3.69
CA LEU A 59 6.34 -18.41 -3.09
C LEU A 59 6.57 -19.67 -3.93
N PHE A 60 6.50 -19.57 -5.26
CA PHE A 60 6.76 -20.68 -6.17
C PHE A 60 8.18 -21.23 -6.00
N PHE A 61 9.19 -20.36 -5.94
CA PHE A 61 10.58 -20.78 -5.71
C PHE A 61 10.77 -21.44 -4.35
N ILE A 62 10.26 -20.85 -3.28
CA ILE A 62 10.40 -21.42 -1.93
C ILE A 62 9.73 -22.79 -1.86
N LEU A 63 8.48 -22.90 -2.33
CA LEU A 63 7.73 -24.16 -2.28
C LEU A 63 8.35 -25.23 -3.16
N SER A 64 8.79 -24.88 -4.37
CA SER A 64 9.41 -25.85 -5.28
C SER A 64 10.75 -26.36 -4.78
N ILE A 65 11.58 -25.50 -4.18
CA ILE A 65 12.84 -25.93 -3.54
C ILE A 65 12.55 -26.89 -2.38
N LEU A 66 11.62 -26.54 -1.49
CA LEU A 66 11.25 -27.38 -0.35
C LEU A 66 10.72 -28.76 -0.80
N LEU A 67 9.85 -28.77 -1.81
CA LEU A 67 9.31 -30.02 -2.35
C LEU A 67 10.36 -30.83 -3.11
N CYS A 68 11.30 -30.19 -3.82
CA CYS A 68 12.43 -30.91 -4.44
C CYS A 68 13.32 -31.57 -3.37
N THR A 69 13.57 -30.90 -2.24
CA THR A 69 14.34 -31.52 -1.15
C THR A 69 13.59 -32.64 -0.47
N TYR A 70 12.26 -32.56 -0.40
CA TYR A 70 11.42 -33.58 0.22
C TYR A 70 11.30 -34.85 -0.64
N TYR A 71 11.08 -34.69 -1.95
CA TYR A 71 10.87 -35.80 -2.90
C TYR A 71 12.17 -36.28 -3.59
N GLU A 72 13.34 -36.08 -2.98
CA GLU A 72 14.63 -36.43 -3.60
C GLU A 72 14.75 -37.94 -3.84
N HIS A 73 14.21 -38.77 -2.94
CA HIS A 73 14.26 -40.23 -3.07
C HIS A 73 13.34 -40.74 -4.18
N GLU A 74 12.10 -40.28 -4.24
CA GLU A 74 11.10 -40.68 -5.23
C GLU A 74 11.45 -40.18 -6.64
N TYR A 75 12.19 -39.07 -6.73
CA TYR A 75 12.69 -38.55 -8.00
C TYR A 75 13.61 -39.54 -8.72
N LEU A 76 14.39 -40.33 -7.97
CA LEU A 76 15.30 -41.32 -8.56
C LEU A 76 14.55 -42.44 -9.28
N GLU A 77 13.33 -42.77 -8.83
CA GLU A 77 12.49 -43.80 -9.43
C GLU A 77 11.56 -43.25 -10.53
N TYR A 78 10.99 -42.06 -10.33
CA TYR A 78 9.97 -41.49 -11.22
C TYR A 78 10.21 -40.02 -11.60
N PRO A 79 11.32 -39.68 -12.30
CA PRO A 79 11.76 -38.30 -12.45
C PRO A 79 10.73 -37.37 -13.12
N LEU A 80 10.13 -37.82 -14.23
CA LEU A 80 9.16 -37.00 -14.98
C LEU A 80 7.85 -36.77 -14.22
N ARG A 81 7.36 -37.76 -13.46
CA ARG A 81 6.12 -37.64 -12.69
C ARG A 81 6.30 -36.69 -11.52
N ILE A 82 7.42 -36.84 -10.79
CA ILE A 82 7.74 -36.01 -9.63
C ILE A 82 7.95 -34.55 -10.02
N VAL A 83 8.67 -34.26 -11.11
CA VAL A 83 8.84 -32.86 -11.58
C VAL A 83 7.51 -32.20 -11.93
N LYS A 84 6.62 -32.90 -12.65
CA LYS A 84 5.27 -32.39 -13.00
C LYS A 84 4.43 -32.13 -11.76
N LEU A 85 4.46 -33.05 -10.80
CA LEU A 85 3.73 -32.96 -9.54
C LEU A 85 4.19 -31.74 -8.73
N ILE A 86 5.50 -31.62 -8.51
CA ILE A 86 6.09 -30.51 -7.76
C ILE A 86 5.75 -29.18 -8.44
N ALA A 87 5.97 -29.05 -9.76
CA ALA A 87 5.68 -27.81 -10.47
C ALA A 87 4.20 -27.39 -10.34
N SER A 88 3.29 -28.35 -10.47
CA SER A 88 1.84 -28.10 -10.39
C SER A 88 1.39 -27.72 -8.97
N ILE A 89 1.85 -28.48 -7.97
CA ILE A 89 1.51 -28.22 -6.56
C ILE A 89 2.11 -26.90 -6.11
N SER A 90 3.39 -26.63 -6.41
CA SER A 90 4.04 -25.36 -6.06
C SER A 90 3.34 -24.17 -6.68
N ALA A 91 2.94 -24.25 -7.96
CA ALA A 91 2.22 -23.16 -8.63
C ALA A 91 0.84 -22.92 -8.00
N LEU A 92 0.06 -23.97 -7.78
CA LEU A 92 -1.27 -23.85 -7.18
C LEU A 92 -1.19 -23.36 -5.73
N ALA A 93 -0.26 -23.90 -4.94
CA ALA A 93 -0.03 -23.49 -3.56
C ALA A 93 0.47 -22.04 -3.49
N ALA A 94 1.41 -21.62 -4.36
CA ALA A 94 1.88 -20.24 -4.40
C ALA A 94 0.75 -19.26 -4.73
N LEU A 95 -0.10 -19.58 -5.70
CA LEU A 95 -1.25 -18.76 -6.06
C LEU A 95 -2.25 -18.65 -4.89
N THR A 96 -2.64 -19.78 -4.31
CA THR A 96 -3.60 -19.80 -3.20
C THR A 96 -3.06 -19.09 -1.95
N ILE A 97 -1.81 -19.34 -1.57
CA ILE A 97 -1.14 -18.68 -0.43
C ILE A 97 -1.04 -17.17 -0.69
N SER A 98 -0.68 -16.73 -1.88
CA SER A 98 -0.56 -15.29 -2.19
C SER A 98 -1.90 -14.55 -2.00
N LEU A 99 -3.01 -15.15 -2.44
CA LEU A 99 -4.37 -14.59 -2.29
C LEU A 99 -4.82 -14.60 -0.83
N ILE A 100 -4.57 -15.70 -0.10
CA ILE A 100 -4.90 -15.81 1.32
C ILE A 100 -4.09 -14.78 2.13
N LEU A 101 -2.79 -14.65 1.85
CA LEU A 101 -1.91 -13.70 2.53
C LEU A 101 -2.39 -12.27 2.32
N ALA A 102 -2.74 -11.89 1.09
CA ALA A 102 -3.31 -10.57 0.80
C ALA A 102 -4.59 -10.30 1.58
N ALA A 103 -5.50 -11.28 1.68
CA ALA A 103 -6.74 -11.13 2.42
C ALA A 103 -6.52 -11.08 3.94
N LEU A 104 -5.68 -11.97 4.47
CA LEU A 104 -5.42 -12.10 5.91
C LEU A 104 -4.68 -10.89 6.47
N VAL A 105 -3.62 -10.45 5.78
CA VAL A 105 -2.85 -9.25 6.13
C VAL A 105 -3.78 -8.04 6.25
N ASN A 106 -4.64 -7.83 5.25
CA ASN A 106 -5.58 -6.72 5.27
C ASN A 106 -6.59 -6.82 6.42
N ARG A 107 -7.15 -8.00 6.68
CA ARG A 107 -8.11 -8.19 7.78
C ARG A 107 -7.46 -7.99 9.15
N ARG A 108 -6.31 -8.64 9.39
CA ARG A 108 -5.62 -8.65 10.69
C ARG A 108 -5.04 -7.29 11.03
N THR A 109 -4.36 -6.62 10.10
CA THR A 109 -3.74 -5.32 10.37
C THR A 109 -4.79 -4.24 10.66
N LYS A 110 -5.90 -4.21 9.91
CA LYS A 110 -7.00 -3.27 10.17
C LYS A 110 -7.64 -3.50 11.54
N GLN A 111 -7.91 -4.76 11.88
CA GLN A 111 -8.46 -5.11 13.20
C GLN A 111 -7.50 -4.76 14.33
N TYR A 112 -6.22 -5.07 14.18
CA TYR A 112 -5.19 -4.73 15.16
C TYR A 112 -5.11 -3.21 15.36
N PHE A 113 -5.08 -2.45 14.26
CA PHE A 113 -5.02 -1.00 14.32
C PHE A 113 -6.26 -0.42 15.03
N LEU A 114 -7.46 -0.90 14.68
CA LEU A 114 -8.71 -0.44 15.31
C LEU A 114 -8.79 -0.75 16.81
N ARG A 115 -8.22 -1.89 17.24
CA ARG A 115 -8.24 -2.31 18.64
C ARG A 115 -7.23 -1.55 19.51
N ASN A 116 -6.09 -1.18 18.94
CA ASN A 116 -4.98 -0.60 19.70
C ASN A 116 -4.77 0.90 19.44
N ALA A 117 -5.60 1.55 18.63
CA ALA A 117 -5.51 2.99 18.41
C ALA A 117 -5.76 3.73 19.75
N PRO A 118 -4.86 4.63 20.20
CA PRO A 118 -5.04 5.37 21.44
C PRO A 118 -6.06 6.49 21.22
N LEU A 119 -7.34 6.12 21.27
CA LEU A 119 -8.45 7.03 21.03
C LEU A 119 -8.62 8.03 22.16
N CYS A 120 -9.02 9.24 21.80
CA CYS A 120 -9.50 10.24 22.75
C CYS A 120 -10.82 10.85 22.23
N SER A 121 -11.54 11.53 23.12
CA SER A 121 -12.81 12.16 22.77
C SER A 121 -12.59 13.48 22.04
N PHE A 122 -13.46 13.77 21.07
CA PHE A 122 -13.55 15.11 20.49
C PHE A 122 -14.12 16.11 21.51
N THR A 123 -13.76 17.38 21.37
CA THR A 123 -14.43 18.48 22.07
C THR A 123 -15.78 18.80 21.42
N LYS A 124 -16.64 19.57 22.10
CA LYS A 124 -17.92 20.04 21.50
C LYS A 124 -17.68 20.88 20.24
N ARG A 125 -16.66 21.75 20.28
CA ARG A 125 -16.28 22.63 19.15
C ARG A 125 -15.80 21.82 17.95
N GLU A 126 -14.94 20.82 18.16
CA GLU A 126 -14.46 19.94 17.09
C GLU A 126 -15.61 19.18 16.42
N ARG A 127 -16.51 18.59 17.22
CA ARG A 127 -17.70 17.90 16.68
C ARG A 127 -18.57 18.82 15.84
N ALA A 128 -18.83 20.04 16.31
CA ALA A 128 -19.63 21.02 15.58
C ALA A 128 -18.96 21.43 14.26
N LEU A 129 -17.63 21.61 14.26
CA LEU A 129 -16.88 21.93 13.05
C LEU A 129 -16.93 20.79 12.03
N LEU A 130 -16.67 19.55 12.46
CA LEU A 130 -16.73 18.38 11.58
C LEU A 130 -18.13 18.19 11.00
N ALA A 131 -19.18 18.32 11.83
CA ALA A 131 -20.56 18.23 11.38
C ALA A 131 -20.91 19.31 10.35
N LYS A 132 -20.47 20.55 10.59
CA LYS A 132 -20.66 21.67 9.65
C LYS A 132 -20.00 21.40 8.30
N ILE A 133 -18.75 20.92 8.29
CA ILE A 133 -18.02 20.60 7.06
C ILE A 133 -18.75 19.50 6.28
N CYS A 134 -19.14 18.42 6.95
CA CYS A 134 -19.84 17.30 6.30
C CYS A 134 -21.18 17.73 5.69
N ALA A 135 -21.96 18.53 6.42
CA ALA A 135 -23.23 19.06 5.95
C ALA A 135 -23.05 19.99 4.74
N THR A 136 -22.06 20.89 4.80
CA THR A 136 -21.80 21.88 3.73
C THR A 136 -21.35 21.20 2.42
N ARG A 137 -20.60 20.10 2.53
CA ARG A 137 -20.00 19.40 1.38
C ARG A 137 -20.78 18.18 0.90
N ASN A 138 -21.91 17.87 1.54
CA ASN A 138 -22.74 16.69 1.24
C ASN A 138 -21.91 15.39 1.14
N LEU A 139 -21.07 15.15 2.15
CA LEU A 139 -20.13 14.02 2.15
C LEU A 139 -20.81 12.72 2.56
N PRO A 140 -20.42 11.56 1.99
CA PRO A 140 -20.96 10.27 2.40
C PRO A 140 -20.66 10.01 3.89
N PRO A 141 -21.52 9.28 4.61
CA PRO A 141 -21.36 9.09 6.04
C PRO A 141 -20.05 8.35 6.37
N VAL A 142 -19.21 8.95 7.23
CA VAL A 142 -17.97 8.35 7.74
C VAL A 142 -17.89 8.51 9.26
N THR A 143 -17.17 7.59 9.91
CA THR A 143 -16.89 7.70 11.33
C THR A 143 -15.61 8.51 11.54
N PHE A 144 -15.69 9.58 12.33
CA PHE A 144 -14.49 10.29 12.76
C PHE A 144 -13.98 9.75 14.10
N LYS A 145 -12.67 9.58 14.20
CA LYS A 145 -11.99 9.18 15.45
C LYS A 145 -10.81 10.11 15.74
N LYS A 146 -10.65 10.51 16.99
CA LYS A 146 -9.51 11.32 17.44
C LYS A 146 -8.48 10.43 18.13
N ILE A 147 -7.21 10.68 17.85
CA ILE A 147 -6.07 9.93 18.38
C ILE A 147 -5.20 10.85 19.22
N ARG A 148 -4.82 10.37 20.41
CA ARG A 148 -3.97 11.08 21.37
C ARG A 148 -2.50 11.07 20.91
N LYS A 149 -2.22 11.82 19.84
CA LYS A 149 -0.87 12.12 19.33
C LYS A 149 -0.78 13.61 19.07
N GLU A 150 0.30 14.23 19.51
CA GLU A 150 0.54 15.68 19.36
C GLU A 150 1.05 16.04 17.95
N PHE A 151 1.56 15.05 17.22
CA PHE A 151 2.04 15.24 15.88
C PHE A 151 0.88 15.38 14.87
N PRO A 152 0.81 16.47 14.07
CA PRO A 152 -0.25 16.70 13.09
C PRO A 152 -0.28 15.60 12.03
N ASN A 153 -1.35 14.81 12.00
CA ASN A 153 -1.60 13.86 10.93
C ASN A 153 -3.09 13.51 10.82
N ALA A 154 -3.50 13.16 9.61
CA ALA A 154 -4.77 12.49 9.33
C ALA A 154 -4.49 11.17 8.61
N TYR A 155 -5.41 10.22 8.71
CA TYR A 155 -5.40 9.04 7.85
C TYR A 155 -6.76 8.38 7.82
N SER A 156 -7.03 7.72 6.71
CA SER A 156 -8.29 7.07 6.40
C SER A 156 -8.15 5.55 6.42
N LEU A 157 -9.19 4.88 6.89
CA LEU A 157 -9.29 3.43 6.94
C LEU A 157 -10.60 2.99 6.31
N SER A 158 -10.50 2.40 5.13
CA SER A 158 -11.65 1.90 4.37
C SER A 158 -11.97 0.48 4.78
N GLY A 159 -13.25 0.10 4.92
CA GLY A 159 -13.60 -1.23 5.42
C GLY A 159 -15.10 -1.53 5.39
N LYS A 160 -15.58 -2.28 6.38
CA LYS A 160 -17.03 -2.43 6.62
C LYS A 160 -17.66 -1.10 7.05
N GLN A 161 -16.88 -0.30 7.76
CA GLN A 161 -17.17 1.08 8.11
C GLN A 161 -15.95 1.90 7.70
N ASP A 162 -16.19 3.01 7.03
CA ASP A 162 -15.15 3.94 6.65
C ASP A 162 -14.88 4.91 7.79
N ILE A 163 -13.61 5.05 8.14
CA ILE A 163 -13.17 5.78 9.32
C ILE A 163 -12.06 6.76 8.93
N ILE A 164 -12.19 8.02 9.34
CA ILE A 164 -11.11 9.01 9.26
C ILE A 164 -10.61 9.28 10.67
N PHE A 165 -9.30 9.14 10.84
CA PHE A 165 -8.60 9.43 12.07
C PHE A 165 -7.92 10.79 11.99
N PHE A 166 -8.08 11.58 13.04
CA PHE A 166 -7.32 12.81 13.24
C PHE A 166 -6.47 12.67 14.49
N THR A 167 -5.21 13.10 14.41
CA THR A 167 -4.44 13.30 15.64
C THR A 167 -4.93 14.56 16.36
N LYS A 168 -4.71 14.63 17.68
CA LYS A 168 -4.93 15.85 18.45
C LYS A 168 -4.14 17.02 17.86
N GLY A 169 -2.86 16.80 17.54
CA GLY A 169 -2.01 17.80 16.90
C GLY A 169 -2.61 18.41 15.64
N LEU A 170 -3.24 17.60 14.79
CA LEU A 170 -3.83 18.11 13.55
C LEU A 170 -4.98 19.10 13.84
N LEU A 171 -5.86 18.74 14.77
CA LEU A 171 -7.03 19.57 15.11
C LEU A 171 -6.62 20.85 15.85
N ASP A 172 -5.51 20.82 16.58
CA ASP A 172 -4.99 21.97 17.31
C ASP A 172 -4.25 22.95 16.39
N ASN A 173 -3.66 22.48 15.29
CA ASN A 173 -2.84 23.30 14.39
C ASN A 173 -3.55 23.77 13.10
N LEU A 174 -4.61 23.08 12.65
CA LEU A 174 -5.28 23.44 11.40
C LEU A 174 -6.52 24.31 11.61
N GLY A 175 -6.63 25.35 10.78
CA GLY A 175 -7.84 26.18 10.70
C GLY A 175 -9.02 25.46 10.02
N PRO A 176 -10.26 26.01 10.11
CA PRO A 176 -11.45 25.37 9.53
C PRO A 176 -11.35 25.02 8.05
N ARG A 177 -10.75 25.90 7.23
CA ARG A 177 -10.59 25.68 5.78
C ARG A 177 -9.51 24.63 5.46
N GLU A 178 -8.45 24.60 6.26
CA GLU A 178 -7.38 23.61 6.12
C GLU A 178 -7.86 22.23 6.53
N LEU A 179 -8.60 22.14 7.63
CA LEU A 179 -9.23 20.89 8.08
C LEU A 179 -10.24 20.37 7.04
N GLU A 180 -11.04 21.26 6.45
CA GLU A 180 -11.92 20.90 5.34
C GLU A 180 -11.15 20.30 4.15
N ALA A 181 -10.00 20.91 3.80
CA ALA A 181 -9.16 20.40 2.72
C ALA A 181 -8.58 19.02 3.02
N VAL A 182 -8.08 18.81 4.25
CA VAL A 182 -7.56 17.51 4.69
C VAL A 182 -8.67 16.46 4.73
N ILE A 183 -9.88 16.80 5.17
CA ILE A 183 -11.03 15.88 5.16
C ILE A 183 -11.32 15.41 3.72
N LEU A 184 -11.39 16.35 2.76
CA LEU A 184 -11.65 15.99 1.36
C LEU A 184 -10.54 15.11 0.77
N HIS A 185 -9.28 15.38 1.12
CA HIS A 185 -8.15 14.53 0.77
C HIS A 185 -8.31 13.10 1.34
N GLU A 186 -8.64 12.97 2.62
CA GLU A 186 -8.87 11.66 3.26
C GLU A 186 -10.10 10.92 2.69
N TYR A 187 -11.13 11.64 2.27
CA TYR A 187 -12.26 11.04 1.56
C TYR A 187 -11.86 10.42 0.22
N ALA A 188 -10.90 11.02 -0.48
CA ALA A 188 -10.39 10.45 -1.73
C ALA A 188 -9.76 9.07 -1.47
N HIS A 189 -8.98 8.93 -0.41
CA HIS A 189 -8.40 7.66 0.01
C HIS A 189 -9.45 6.62 0.43
N LEU A 190 -10.54 7.04 1.09
CA LEU A 190 -11.68 6.17 1.37
C LEU A 190 -12.33 5.66 0.09
N ALA A 191 -12.67 6.57 -0.83
CA ALA A 191 -13.29 6.24 -2.11
C ALA A 191 -12.41 5.29 -2.95
N ASN A 192 -11.09 5.49 -2.92
CA ASN A 192 -10.12 4.67 -3.65
C ASN A 192 -9.68 3.41 -2.88
N LYS A 193 -10.12 3.20 -1.64
CA LYS A 193 -9.75 2.07 -0.77
C LYS A 193 -8.23 1.95 -0.52
N ASP A 194 -7.53 3.07 -0.49
CA ASP A 194 -6.07 3.13 -0.51
C ASP A 194 -5.43 2.49 0.73
N SER A 195 -6.09 2.58 1.88
CA SER A 195 -5.67 1.92 3.13
C SER A 195 -5.39 0.41 2.96
N THR A 196 -6.19 -0.30 2.16
CA THR A 196 -6.02 -1.74 1.89
C THR A 196 -4.77 -2.00 1.07
N THR A 197 -4.59 -1.19 0.02
CA THR A 197 -3.42 -1.27 -0.86
C THR A 197 -2.15 -0.94 -0.08
N ARG A 198 -2.15 0.15 0.69
CA ARG A 198 -0.99 0.62 1.45
C ARG A 198 -0.56 -0.41 2.51
N ILE A 199 -1.50 -0.98 3.25
CA ILE A 199 -1.21 -2.05 4.24
C ILE A 199 -0.56 -3.26 3.56
N TYR A 200 -1.14 -3.75 2.47
CA TYR A 200 -0.61 -4.91 1.76
C TYR A 200 0.81 -4.64 1.24
N LEU A 201 1.03 -3.53 0.55
CA LEU A 201 2.34 -3.18 0.00
C LEU A 201 3.39 -2.97 1.09
N ALA A 202 3.05 -2.28 2.18
CA ALA A 202 3.97 -2.04 3.29
C ALA A 202 4.43 -3.34 3.95
N ILE A 203 3.56 -4.35 4.05
CA ILE A 203 3.90 -5.65 4.63
C ILE A 203 4.68 -6.50 3.65
N MET A 204 4.27 -6.56 2.37
CA MET A 204 5.03 -7.28 1.35
C MET A 204 6.45 -6.69 1.23
N ALA A 205 6.60 -5.37 1.20
CA ALA A 205 7.91 -4.71 1.11
C ALA A 205 8.82 -4.98 2.32
N LYS A 206 8.24 -5.31 3.48
CA LYS A 206 9.02 -5.74 4.67
C LYS A 206 9.40 -7.21 4.60
N ILE A 207 8.50 -8.08 4.13
CA ILE A 207 8.76 -9.52 4.02
C ILE A 207 9.76 -9.81 2.89
N ILE A 208 9.54 -9.21 1.73
CA ILE A 208 10.37 -9.37 0.53
C ILE A 208 11.25 -8.12 0.35
N PHE A 209 11.96 -7.74 1.41
CA PHE A 209 12.74 -6.49 1.47
C PHE A 209 13.87 -6.42 0.43
N PHE A 210 14.35 -7.58 -0.04
CA PHE A 210 15.41 -7.69 -1.04
C PHE A 210 14.91 -7.46 -2.46
N ASP A 211 13.60 -7.59 -2.73
CA ASP A 211 13.05 -7.42 -4.08
C ASP A 211 13.09 -5.93 -4.51
N PRO A 212 13.91 -5.57 -5.52
CA PRO A 212 13.97 -4.20 -6.01
C PRO A 212 12.68 -3.74 -6.69
N VAL A 213 11.94 -4.65 -7.36
CA VAL A 213 10.67 -4.33 -8.03
C VAL A 213 9.64 -3.91 -7.01
N LEU A 214 9.48 -4.71 -5.94
CA LEU A 214 8.53 -4.40 -4.88
C LEU A 214 8.86 -3.09 -4.17
N ARG A 215 10.14 -2.82 -3.89
CA ARG A 215 10.58 -1.54 -3.29
C ARG A 215 10.26 -0.35 -4.20
N TYR A 216 10.50 -0.48 -5.50
CA TYR A 216 10.15 0.55 -6.49
C TYR A 216 8.63 0.77 -6.56
N VAL A 217 7.86 -0.31 -6.67
CA VAL A 217 6.40 -0.26 -6.78
C VAL A 217 5.77 0.33 -5.53
N HIS A 218 6.22 -0.06 -4.33
CA HIS A 218 5.71 0.48 -3.07
C HIS A 218 5.83 2.01 -3.00
N ARG A 219 6.97 2.57 -3.41
CA ARG A 219 7.17 4.03 -3.47
C ARG A 219 6.29 4.68 -4.53
N THR A 220 6.25 4.08 -5.72
CA THR A 220 5.51 4.63 -6.87
C THR A 220 4.01 4.67 -6.62
N ILE A 221 3.40 3.57 -6.13
CA ILE A 221 1.96 3.54 -5.80
C ILE A 221 1.67 4.57 -4.70
N GLY A 222 2.53 4.67 -3.68
CA GLY A 222 2.42 5.65 -2.61
C GLY A 222 2.23 7.07 -3.14
N ARG A 223 3.13 7.51 -4.03
CA ARG A 223 3.07 8.83 -4.65
C ARG A 223 1.80 9.06 -5.47
N GLU A 224 1.44 8.11 -6.34
CA GLU A 224 0.26 8.25 -7.20
C GLU A 224 -1.03 8.35 -6.37
N MET A 225 -1.14 7.63 -5.25
CA MET A 225 -2.29 7.73 -4.35
C MET A 225 -2.42 9.13 -3.73
N GLU A 226 -1.30 9.71 -3.24
CA GLU A 226 -1.30 11.07 -2.69
C GLU A 226 -1.69 12.12 -3.73
N PHE A 227 -1.16 11.98 -4.95
CA PHE A 227 -1.48 12.87 -6.07
C PHE A 227 -2.95 12.82 -6.46
N MET A 228 -3.52 11.62 -6.57
CA MET A 228 -4.95 11.45 -6.85
C MET A 228 -5.82 12.03 -5.73
N ALA A 229 -5.40 11.91 -4.48
CA ALA A 229 -6.13 12.44 -3.33
C ALA A 229 -6.08 13.97 -3.27
N ASP A 230 -4.92 14.57 -3.56
CA ASP A 230 -4.78 16.02 -3.72
C ASP A 230 -5.64 16.57 -4.86
N ASP A 231 -5.63 15.93 -6.02
CA ASP A 231 -6.40 16.37 -7.19
C ASP A 231 -7.91 16.32 -6.89
N TYR A 232 -8.36 15.27 -6.18
CA TYR A 232 -9.74 15.15 -5.71
C TYR A 232 -10.11 16.30 -4.75
N ALA A 233 -9.26 16.57 -3.77
CA ALA A 233 -9.51 17.62 -2.78
C ALA A 233 -9.56 19.01 -3.44
N VAL A 234 -8.61 19.33 -4.33
CA VAL A 234 -8.58 20.60 -5.07
C VAL A 234 -9.83 20.75 -5.94
N ALA A 235 -10.23 19.69 -6.65
CA ALA A 235 -11.44 19.71 -7.49
C ALA A 235 -12.71 19.96 -6.67
N LYS A 236 -12.82 19.38 -5.46
CA LYS A 236 -13.98 19.58 -4.56
C LYS A 236 -13.97 20.92 -3.83
N LEU A 237 -12.80 21.46 -3.53
CA LEU A 237 -12.65 22.77 -2.90
C LEU A 237 -12.83 23.92 -3.89
N HIS A 238 -12.59 23.69 -5.18
CA HIS A 238 -12.40 24.71 -6.21
C HIS A 238 -11.25 25.69 -5.90
N GLN A 239 -10.29 25.26 -5.07
CA GLN A 239 -9.09 26.02 -4.75
C GLN A 239 -7.99 25.12 -4.19
N LYS A 240 -6.73 25.48 -4.47
CA LYS A 240 -5.53 24.81 -3.94
C LYS A 240 -5.00 25.41 -2.64
N LYS A 241 -5.32 26.68 -2.35
CA LYS A 241 -4.72 27.45 -1.24
C LYS A 241 -4.92 26.79 0.12
N ALA A 242 -6.12 26.30 0.41
CA ALA A 242 -6.43 25.69 1.70
C ALA A 242 -5.66 24.37 1.91
N LEU A 243 -5.55 23.54 0.87
CA LEU A 243 -4.76 22.30 0.94
C LEU A 243 -3.26 22.60 1.05
N LEU A 244 -2.75 23.52 0.24
CA LEU A 244 -1.34 23.93 0.29
C LEU A 244 -0.96 24.51 1.66
N SER A 245 -1.83 25.34 2.25
CA SER A 245 -1.66 25.90 3.59
C SER A 245 -1.63 24.80 4.65
N ALA A 246 -2.55 23.83 4.57
CA ALA A 246 -2.56 22.69 5.48
C ALA A 246 -1.26 21.86 5.39
N LEU A 247 -0.80 21.56 4.17
CA LEU A 247 0.44 20.80 3.94
C LEU A 247 1.67 21.55 4.47
N ARG A 248 1.72 22.88 4.28
CA ARG A 248 2.78 23.72 4.85
C ARG A 248 2.77 23.74 6.36
N ASN A 249 1.62 23.94 7.01
CA ASN A 249 1.54 23.91 8.47
C ASN A 249 1.97 22.56 9.05
N ILE A 250 1.60 21.46 8.39
CA ILE A 250 2.06 20.13 8.75
C ILE A 250 3.59 20.04 8.60
N ASN A 251 4.14 20.50 7.47
CA ASN A 251 5.58 20.51 7.21
C ASN A 251 6.38 21.40 8.17
N ASP A 252 5.85 22.56 8.54
CA ASP A 252 6.52 23.50 9.43
C ASP A 252 6.57 22.93 10.86
N TYR A 253 5.48 22.31 11.31
CA TYR A 253 5.48 21.57 12.57
C TYR A 253 6.54 20.46 12.54
N HIS A 254 6.61 19.75 11.43
CA HIS A 254 7.56 18.69 11.17
C HIS A 254 9.02 19.15 11.30
N LEU A 255 9.42 20.19 10.57
CA LEU A 255 10.75 20.77 10.60
C LEU A 255 11.09 21.32 11.99
N ALA A 256 10.13 21.96 12.66
CA ALA A 256 10.33 22.51 14.01
C ALA A 256 10.61 21.43 15.07
N HIS A 257 10.18 20.18 14.84
CA HIS A 257 10.32 19.07 15.79
C HIS A 257 11.29 17.97 15.27
N GLU A 258 11.97 18.21 14.15
CA GLU A 258 12.92 17.28 13.53
C GLU A 258 14.20 17.09 14.37
N SER A 259 14.59 18.12 15.12
CA SER A 259 15.77 18.14 16.01
C SER A 259 15.72 17.13 17.16
N PHE A 260 14.55 16.52 17.44
CA PHE A 260 14.40 15.59 18.57
C PHE A 260 14.50 14.10 18.19
N LEU A 261 14.23 13.66 16.94
CA LEU A 261 14.20 12.22 16.59
C LEU A 261 14.56 11.90 15.10
N PRO A 262 15.85 12.00 14.70
CA PRO A 262 16.28 11.81 13.30
C PRO A 262 16.01 10.41 12.74
N SER A 263 16.04 9.37 13.57
CA SER A 263 15.96 7.96 13.15
C SER A 263 14.54 7.45 12.89
N LEU A 264 13.50 8.18 13.30
CA LEU A 264 12.09 7.80 13.10
C LEU A 264 11.49 8.36 11.81
N TYR A 265 12.12 9.37 11.22
CA TYR A 265 11.66 10.02 9.99
C TYR A 265 11.85 9.16 8.73
N SER A 266 12.92 8.37 8.70
CA SER A 266 13.28 7.49 7.57
C SER A 266 12.29 6.32 7.34
N LEU A 267 11.30 6.14 8.21
CA LEU A 267 10.40 4.98 8.22
C LEU A 267 8.94 5.30 7.89
N LYS A 268 8.57 6.55 7.57
CA LYS A 268 7.19 6.91 7.18
C LYS A 268 7.07 7.26 5.68
N PRO A 269 6.66 6.31 4.82
CA PRO A 269 6.55 6.52 3.38
C PRO A 269 5.50 7.55 2.94
N GLU A 270 4.57 7.96 3.81
CA GLU A 270 3.54 8.99 3.55
C GLU A 270 4.11 10.41 3.50
N GLN A 271 5.23 10.67 4.17
CA GLN A 271 5.82 12.01 4.32
C GLN A 271 6.97 12.26 3.35
N VAL A 272 7.44 11.22 2.69
CA VAL A 272 8.52 11.26 1.68
C VAL A 272 8.13 12.10 0.45
N PHE A 273 6.84 12.35 0.23
CA PHE A 273 6.34 13.10 -0.93
C PHE A 273 5.79 14.49 -0.57
N LEU A 274 5.94 14.96 0.67
CA LEU A 274 5.34 16.23 1.10
C LEU A 274 5.88 17.41 0.29
N ASP A 275 7.20 17.47 0.09
CA ASP A 275 7.84 18.49 -0.74
C ASP A 275 7.39 18.43 -2.20
N GLU A 276 7.30 17.22 -2.77
CA GLU A 276 6.86 16.99 -4.15
C GLU A 276 5.40 17.47 -4.34
N ARG A 277 4.52 17.19 -3.36
CA ARG A 277 3.12 17.64 -3.35
C ARG A 277 3.01 19.15 -3.23
N ILE A 278 3.77 19.76 -2.33
CA ILE A 278 3.79 21.22 -2.13
C ILE A 278 4.28 21.91 -3.41
N ALA A 279 5.38 21.44 -4.00
CA ALA A 279 5.92 21.96 -5.25
C ALA A 279 4.91 21.82 -6.39
N ARG A 280 4.26 20.66 -6.51
CA ARG A 280 3.21 20.42 -7.50
C ARG A 280 2.05 21.39 -7.31
N LEU A 281 1.47 21.50 -6.11
CA LEU A 281 0.34 22.39 -5.84
C LEU A 281 0.68 23.88 -5.92
N ALA A 282 1.95 24.26 -5.81
CA ALA A 282 2.40 25.64 -5.94
C ALA A 282 2.61 26.09 -7.40
N ASN A 283 2.96 25.16 -8.29
CA ASN A 283 3.36 25.44 -9.68
C ASN A 283 2.22 25.31 -10.72
N TYR A 284 1.16 24.58 -10.40
CA TYR A 284 -0.17 24.80 -11.02
C TYR A 284 -0.80 26.02 -10.39
#